data_AF-A0A1Q7PY02-F1
#
_entry.id   AF-A0A1Q7PY02-F1
#
_cell.length_a   1.000
_cell.length_b   1.000
_cell.length_c   1.000
_cell.angle_alpha   90.00
_cell.angle_beta   90.00
_cell.angle_gamma   90.00
#
_symmetry.space_group_name_H-M   'P 1'
#
loop_
_entity.id
_entity.type
_entity.pdbx_description
1 polymer ?
#
loop_
_entity_poly.entity_id
_entity_poly.type
_entity_poly.pdbx_seq_one_letter_code
_entity_poly.pdbx_strand_id
1 'polypeptide(L)'
;MPYLEEACYYLKKKGLSFQEVSKALEIPESQANQLFEDYQAKMAKGLVEESEVDRNLWEDVYNDSFGNEKITFARENGFYHCRRSDLETMDNAALMSIFETSKKFLDFDMYRRYLDTKPPVGYDPMAMQRQIKRAVELIQEILRQRWEKKAGH
;
A
#
# COMPACT_ATOMS: atom_id res chain seq x y z
N MET A 1 -19.24 -3.41 16.89
CA MET A 1 -18.92 -2.80 15.57
C MET A 1 -17.97 -3.76 14.89
N PRO A 2 -18.45 -4.68 14.03
CA PRO A 2 -17.69 -5.87 13.63
C PRO A 2 -16.30 -5.56 13.06
N TYR A 3 -16.19 -4.53 12.22
CA TYR A 3 -14.94 -4.12 11.58
C TYR A 3 -13.91 -3.52 12.55
N LEU A 4 -14.32 -2.84 13.63
CA LEU A 4 -13.39 -2.29 14.61
C LEU A 4 -12.79 -3.38 15.51
N GLU A 5 -13.60 -4.38 15.85
CA GLU A 5 -13.15 -5.56 16.60
C GLU A 5 -12.12 -6.34 15.78
N GLU A 6 -12.40 -6.54 14.50
CA GLU A 6 -11.50 -7.17 13.54
C GLU A 6 -10.20 -6.39 13.34
N ALA A 7 -10.29 -5.08 13.15
CA ALA A 7 -9.11 -4.21 13.04
C ALA A 7 -8.23 -4.29 14.29
N CYS A 8 -8.82 -4.18 15.48
CA CYS A 8 -8.08 -4.30 16.75
C CYS A 8 -7.39 -5.66 16.86
N TYR A 9 -8.06 -6.75 16.44
CA TYR A 9 -7.50 -8.09 16.43
C TYR A 9 -6.27 -8.23 15.54
N TYR A 10 -6.41 -7.93 14.23
CA TYR A 10 -5.33 -8.16 13.27
C TYR A 10 -4.15 -7.20 13.48
N LEU A 11 -4.41 -5.93 13.81
CA LEU A 11 -3.35 -4.96 14.07
C LEU A 11 -2.54 -5.34 15.33
N LYS A 12 -3.20 -5.79 16.40
CA LYS A 12 -2.52 -6.29 17.60
C LYS A 12 -1.69 -7.54 17.32
N LYS A 13 -2.23 -8.46 16.51
CA LYS A 13 -1.55 -9.70 16.09
C LYS A 13 -0.31 -9.45 15.23
N LYS A 14 -0.30 -8.37 14.44
CA LYS A 14 0.87 -7.90 13.69
C LYS A 14 2.02 -7.42 14.59
N GLY A 15 1.75 -7.16 15.87
CA GLY A 15 2.76 -6.79 16.86
C GLY A 15 2.64 -5.37 17.38
N LEU A 16 1.65 -4.59 16.93
CA LEU A 16 1.40 -3.25 17.46
C LEU A 16 0.99 -3.32 18.93
N SER A 17 1.36 -2.29 19.68
CA SER A 17 0.85 -2.01 21.03
C SER A 17 -0.60 -1.49 20.97
N PHE A 18 -1.34 -1.60 22.08
CA PHE A 18 -2.70 -1.03 22.13
C PHE A 18 -2.70 0.50 21.98
N GLN A 19 -1.63 1.16 22.40
CA GLN A 19 -1.44 2.59 22.15
C GLN A 19 -1.35 2.90 20.64
N GLU A 20 -0.60 2.11 19.87
CA GLU A 20 -0.49 2.27 18.41
C GLU A 20 -1.82 1.95 17.71
N VAL A 21 -2.52 0.91 18.13
CA VAL A 21 -3.85 0.55 17.60
C VAL A 21 -4.87 1.65 17.90
N SER A 22 -4.91 2.13 19.14
CA SER A 22 -5.74 3.25 19.61
C SER A 22 -5.53 4.49 18.75
N LYS A 23 -4.28 4.87 18.52
CA LYS A 23 -3.92 6.00 17.67
C LYS A 23 -4.33 5.80 16.21
N ALA A 24 -4.14 4.60 15.65
CA ALA A 24 -4.46 4.30 14.25
C ALA A 24 -5.97 4.29 13.98
N LEU A 25 -6.77 3.83 14.95
CA LEU A 25 -8.22 3.70 14.82
C LEU A 25 -8.99 4.88 15.44
N GLU A 26 -8.28 5.86 16.03
CA GLU A 26 -8.84 7.03 16.71
C GLU A 26 -9.85 6.65 17.82
N ILE A 27 -9.56 5.60 18.58
CA ILE A 27 -10.38 5.10 19.69
C ILE A 27 -9.59 5.08 21.01
N PRO A 28 -10.23 5.17 22.18
CA PRO A 28 -9.56 4.98 23.47
C PRO A 28 -8.83 3.63 23.56
N GLU A 29 -7.68 3.60 24.23
CA GLU A 29 -6.88 2.37 24.41
C GLU A 29 -7.63 1.26 25.15
N SER A 30 -8.42 1.62 26.17
CA SER A 30 -9.29 0.68 26.88
C SER A 30 -10.33 0.05 25.95
N GLN A 31 -10.86 0.84 25.00
CA GLN A 31 -11.79 0.34 24.00
C GLN A 31 -11.08 -0.59 23.00
N ALA A 32 -9.87 -0.24 22.54
CA ALA A 32 -9.08 -1.09 21.66
C ALA A 32 -8.78 -2.47 22.30
N ASN A 33 -8.46 -2.49 23.59
CA ASN A 33 -8.26 -3.75 24.33
C ASN A 33 -9.55 -4.58 24.42
N GLN A 34 -10.67 -3.96 24.79
CA GLN A 34 -11.95 -4.66 24.88
C GLN A 34 -12.37 -5.27 23.53
N LEU A 35 -12.25 -4.50 22.44
CA LEU A 35 -12.61 -4.94 21.10
C LEU A 35 -11.72 -6.09 20.61
N PHE A 36 -10.43 -6.07 20.97
CA PHE A 36 -9.51 -7.18 20.72
C PHE A 36 -9.96 -8.47 21.44
N GLU A 37 -10.26 -8.37 22.74
CA GLU A 37 -10.70 -9.50 23.56
C GLU A 37 -12.02 -10.08 23.05
N ASP A 38 -12.97 -9.22 22.67
CA ASP A 38 -14.26 -9.62 22.12
C ASP A 38 -14.10 -10.42 20.81
N TYR A 39 -13.25 -9.96 19.89
CA TYR A 39 -12.98 -10.68 18.64
C TYR A 39 -12.25 -12.00 18.90
N GLN A 40 -11.27 -12.01 19.80
CA GLN A 40 -10.54 -13.22 20.19
C GLN A 40 -11.48 -14.27 20.81
N ALA A 41 -12.45 -13.86 21.62
CA ALA A 41 -13.45 -14.76 22.18
C ALA A 41 -14.37 -15.33 21.09
N LYS A 42 -14.71 -14.57 20.05
CA LYS A 42 -15.48 -15.08 18.90
C LYS A 42 -14.69 -16.10 18.09
N MET A 43 -13.40 -15.85 17.86
CA MET A 43 -12.47 -16.79 17.22
C MET A 43 -12.40 -18.11 18.01
N ALA A 44 -12.21 -18.04 19.32
CA ALA A 44 -12.13 -19.22 20.18
C ALA A 44 -13.43 -20.04 20.23
N LYS A 45 -14.59 -19.39 20.02
CA LYS A 45 -15.90 -20.03 19.92
C LYS A 45 -16.23 -20.56 18.52
N GLY A 46 -15.35 -20.35 17.53
CA GLY A 46 -15.59 -20.72 16.13
C GLY A 46 -16.71 -19.91 15.46
N LEU A 47 -17.03 -18.71 15.99
CA LEU A 47 -18.05 -17.82 15.41
C LEU A 47 -17.52 -17.02 14.22
N VAL A 48 -16.19 -16.88 14.15
CA VAL A 48 -15.42 -16.24 13.09
C VAL A 48 -14.15 -17.07 12.87
N GLU A 49 -13.61 -17.03 11.66
CA GLU A 49 -12.39 -17.75 11.29
C GLU A 49 -11.29 -16.75 10.92
N GLU A 50 -10.03 -17.16 11.12
CA GLU A 50 -8.90 -16.34 10.70
C GLU A 50 -8.83 -16.32 9.18
N SER A 51 -8.75 -15.12 8.62
CA SER A 51 -8.80 -14.86 7.20
C SER A 51 -7.52 -14.16 6.79
N GLU A 52 -6.77 -14.78 5.88
CA GLU A 52 -5.59 -14.15 5.30
C GLU A 52 -5.97 -12.88 4.53
N VAL A 53 -7.17 -12.83 3.95
CA VAL A 53 -7.68 -11.64 3.26
C VAL A 53 -7.85 -10.48 4.24
N ASP A 54 -8.49 -10.72 5.39
CA ASP A 54 -8.74 -9.67 6.38
C ASP A 54 -7.45 -9.23 7.05
N ARG A 55 -6.55 -10.18 7.34
CA ARG A 55 -5.19 -9.87 7.82
C ARG A 55 -4.46 -8.93 6.86
N ASN A 56 -4.43 -9.27 5.58
CA ASN A 56 -3.74 -8.48 4.56
C ASN A 56 -4.41 -7.11 4.36
N LEU A 57 -5.74 -7.05 4.43
CA LEU A 57 -6.50 -5.81 4.35
C LEU A 57 -6.13 -4.84 5.48
N TRP A 58 -6.20 -5.28 6.75
CA TRP A 58 -5.88 -4.41 7.88
C TRP A 58 -4.40 -4.02 7.92
N GLU A 59 -3.53 -4.90 7.43
CA GLU A 59 -2.15 -4.55 7.19
C GLU A 59 -1.97 -3.47 6.11
N ASP A 60 -2.66 -3.58 4.97
CA ASP A 60 -2.66 -2.57 3.92
C ASP A 60 -3.14 -1.22 4.45
N VAL A 61 -4.29 -1.21 5.14
CA VAL A 61 -4.87 0.00 5.73
C VAL A 61 -3.90 0.67 6.70
N TYR A 62 -3.25 -0.08 7.57
CA TYR A 62 -2.25 0.47 8.50
C TYR A 62 -1.02 1.01 7.76
N ASN A 63 -0.45 0.26 6.82
CA ASN A 63 0.74 0.72 6.11
C ASN A 63 0.44 2.03 5.34
N ASP A 64 -0.72 2.10 4.69
CA ASP A 64 -1.14 3.29 3.96
C ASP A 64 -1.37 4.50 4.90
N SER A 65 -1.93 4.29 6.10
CA SER A 65 -2.13 5.39 7.08
C SER A 65 -0.82 5.98 7.60
N PHE A 66 0.27 5.21 7.58
CA PHE A 66 1.62 5.68 7.93
C PHE A 66 2.42 6.19 6.72
N GLY A 67 1.77 6.31 5.55
CA GLY A 67 2.41 6.74 4.32
C GLY A 67 3.33 5.70 3.69
N ASN A 68 3.35 4.46 4.21
CA ASN A 68 4.07 3.34 3.61
C ASN A 68 3.22 2.67 2.51
N GLU A 69 2.78 3.49 1.57
CA GLU A 69 1.80 3.10 0.56
C GLU A 69 2.30 1.98 -0.36
N LYS A 70 1.36 1.19 -0.89
CA LYS A 70 1.65 0.22 -1.96
C LYS A 70 1.91 0.95 -3.27
N ILE A 71 3.09 0.74 -3.85
CA ILE A 71 3.52 1.34 -5.11
C ILE A 71 3.52 0.28 -6.20
N THR A 72 2.82 0.58 -7.31
CA THR A 72 2.87 -0.23 -8.54
C THR A 72 3.82 0.41 -9.53
N PHE A 73 4.73 -0.37 -10.12
CA PHE A 73 5.68 0.10 -11.13
C PHE A 73 5.87 -0.94 -12.24
N ALA A 74 6.42 -0.50 -13.38
CA ALA A 74 6.67 -1.36 -14.53
C ALA A 74 8.12 -1.87 -14.53
N ARG A 75 8.29 -3.13 -14.92
CA ARG A 75 9.55 -3.80 -15.25
C ARG A 75 9.43 -4.41 -16.65
N GLU A 76 10.54 -4.88 -17.21
CA GLU A 76 10.59 -5.43 -18.57
C GLU A 76 9.61 -6.59 -18.79
N ASN A 77 9.34 -7.38 -17.75
CA ASN A 77 8.51 -8.57 -17.77
C ASN A 77 7.12 -8.40 -17.12
N GLY A 78 6.72 -7.18 -16.76
CA GLY A 78 5.37 -6.93 -16.24
C GLY A 78 5.28 -5.84 -15.18
N PHE A 79 4.20 -5.88 -14.40
CA PHE A 79 3.94 -4.95 -13.31
C PHE A 79 4.25 -5.59 -11.97
N TYR A 80 4.85 -4.79 -11.09
CA TYR A 80 5.29 -5.21 -9.78
C TYR A 80 4.74 -4.27 -8.72
N HIS A 81 4.61 -4.79 -7.50
CA HIS A 81 4.18 -4.04 -6.34
C HIS A 81 5.21 -4.16 -5.22
N CYS A 82 5.49 -3.06 -4.55
CA CYS A 82 6.23 -3.05 -3.29
C CYS A 82 5.67 -1.94 -2.38
N ARG A 83 6.18 -1.84 -1.17
CA ARG A 83 5.91 -0.69 -0.31
C ARG A 83 6.82 0.48 -0.65
N ARG A 84 6.42 1.69 -0.28
CA ARG A 84 7.27 2.88 -0.35
C ARG A 84 8.61 2.66 0.34
N SER A 85 8.61 2.07 1.55
CA SER A 85 9.81 1.75 2.32
C SER A 85 10.79 0.86 1.56
N ASP A 86 10.28 -0.06 0.71
CA ASP A 86 11.12 -0.93 -0.08
C ASP A 86 11.89 -0.11 -1.14
N LEU A 87 11.22 0.80 -1.83
CA LEU A 87 11.88 1.71 -2.78
C LEU A 87 12.92 2.61 -2.07
N GLU A 88 12.61 3.08 -0.86
CA GLU A 88 13.53 3.92 -0.08
C GLU A 88 14.82 3.19 0.32
N THR A 89 14.82 1.86 0.36
CA THR A 89 15.99 1.02 0.70
C THR A 89 16.73 0.47 -0.52
N MET A 90 16.10 0.45 -1.71
CA MET A 90 16.75 0.02 -2.96
C MET A 90 17.94 0.90 -3.34
N ASP A 91 18.95 0.33 -3.97
CA ASP A 91 20.07 1.11 -4.50
C ASP A 91 19.67 2.01 -5.69
N ASN A 92 20.53 2.97 -6.02
CA ASN A 92 20.25 3.93 -7.08
C ASN A 92 20.12 3.29 -8.47
N ALA A 93 20.85 2.21 -8.76
CA ALA A 93 20.81 1.56 -10.07
C ALA A 93 19.47 0.82 -10.27
N ALA A 94 19.02 0.12 -9.23
CA ALA A 94 17.71 -0.53 -9.20
C ALA A 94 16.57 0.49 -9.37
N LEU A 95 16.64 1.62 -8.68
CA LEU A 95 15.68 2.72 -8.79
C LEU A 95 15.65 3.33 -10.19
N MET A 96 16.82 3.61 -10.78
CA MET A 96 16.91 4.14 -12.14
C MET A 96 16.33 3.17 -13.18
N SER A 97 16.61 1.87 -13.03
CA SER A 97 16.01 0.84 -13.90
C SER A 97 14.47 0.81 -13.82
N ILE A 98 13.88 0.95 -12.62
CA ILE A 98 12.42 1.08 -12.47
C ILE A 98 11.94 2.35 -13.17
N PHE A 99 12.61 3.47 -12.91
CA PHE A 99 12.22 4.78 -13.40
C PHE A 99 12.16 4.80 -14.93
N GLU A 100 13.20 4.32 -15.61
CA GLU A 100 13.29 4.29 -17.07
C GLU A 100 12.21 3.39 -17.67
N THR A 101 12.01 2.20 -17.11
CA THR A 101 10.99 1.26 -17.61
C THR A 101 9.58 1.80 -17.40
N SER A 102 9.34 2.41 -16.25
CA SER A 102 8.05 3.04 -15.91
C SER A 102 7.77 4.26 -16.78
N LYS A 103 8.78 5.08 -17.10
CA LYS A 103 8.65 6.19 -18.05
C LYS A 103 8.27 5.70 -19.44
N LYS A 104 8.98 4.68 -19.96
CA LYS A 104 8.63 4.05 -21.25
C LYS A 104 7.19 3.53 -21.27
N PHE A 105 6.70 2.96 -20.17
CA PHE A 105 5.30 2.54 -20.07
C PHE A 105 4.33 3.72 -20.18
N LEU A 106 4.63 4.86 -19.55
CA LEU A 106 3.76 6.05 -19.55
C LEU A 106 3.67 6.72 -20.93
N ASP A 107 4.64 6.48 -21.82
CA ASP A 107 4.61 6.99 -23.20
C ASP A 107 3.61 6.22 -24.09
N PHE A 108 3.08 5.07 -23.64
CA PHE A 108 2.06 4.34 -24.39
C PHE A 108 0.69 5.00 -24.29
N ASP A 109 0.06 5.24 -25.43
CA ASP A 109 -1.33 5.68 -25.48
C ASP A 109 -2.29 4.50 -25.18
N MET A 110 -2.79 4.45 -23.94
CA MET A 110 -3.76 3.45 -23.48
C MET A 110 -5.14 3.59 -24.13
N TYR A 111 -5.50 4.77 -24.63
CA TYR A 111 -6.77 5.01 -25.30
C TYR A 111 -6.77 4.54 -26.75
N ARG A 112 -5.59 4.25 -27.33
CA ARG A 112 -5.48 3.74 -28.70
C ARG A 112 -6.38 2.53 -28.98
N ARG A 113 -6.61 1.67 -27.99
CA ARG A 113 -7.48 0.47 -28.10
C ARG A 113 -8.98 0.79 -28.00
N TYR A 114 -9.32 1.99 -27.56
CA TYR A 114 -10.69 2.48 -27.33
C TYR A 114 -11.05 3.63 -28.28
N LEU A 115 -10.26 3.86 -29.35
CA LEU A 115 -10.57 4.90 -30.34
C LEU A 115 -11.88 4.59 -31.08
N ASP A 116 -12.10 3.33 -31.45
CA ASP A 116 -13.29 2.88 -32.18
C ASP A 116 -14.34 2.20 -31.30
N THR A 117 -14.06 2.04 -29.99
CA THR A 117 -14.94 1.33 -29.06
C THR A 117 -14.92 1.98 -27.68
N LYS A 118 -16.09 2.12 -27.04
CA LYS A 118 -16.15 2.62 -25.67
C LYS A 118 -15.57 1.58 -24.70
N PRO A 119 -14.81 1.99 -23.68
CA PRO A 119 -14.39 1.08 -22.62
C PRO A 119 -15.61 0.49 -21.90
N PRO A 120 -15.47 -0.71 -21.30
CA PRO A 120 -16.51 -1.29 -20.46
C PRO A 120 -16.96 -0.33 -19.35
N VAL A 121 -18.23 -0.38 -18.97
CA VAL A 121 -18.77 0.46 -17.89
C VAL A 121 -17.99 0.19 -16.60
N GLY A 122 -17.49 1.26 -15.96
CA GLY A 122 -16.68 1.17 -14.73
C GLY A 122 -15.20 0.83 -14.96
N TYR A 123 -14.78 0.56 -16.20
CA TYR A 123 -13.37 0.40 -16.53
C TYR A 123 -12.70 1.76 -16.72
N ASP A 124 -11.60 2.00 -16.01
CA ASP A 124 -10.75 3.18 -16.17
C ASP A 124 -9.43 2.80 -16.86
N PRO A 125 -9.27 3.13 -18.16
CA PRO A 125 -8.04 2.85 -18.91
C PRO A 125 -6.79 3.51 -18.34
N MET A 126 -6.95 4.55 -17.51
CA MET A 126 -5.87 5.33 -16.91
C MET A 126 -5.48 4.88 -15.51
N ALA A 127 -6.24 3.96 -14.89
CA ALA A 127 -5.98 3.54 -13.51
C ALA A 127 -4.52 3.08 -13.32
N MET A 128 -4.05 2.22 -14.22
CA MET A 128 -2.67 1.73 -14.18
C MET A 128 -1.65 2.84 -14.45
N GLN A 129 -1.88 3.70 -15.46
CA GLN A 129 -0.98 4.82 -15.73
C GLN A 129 -0.85 5.77 -14.53
N ARG A 130 -1.93 6.04 -13.79
CA ARG A 130 -1.86 6.86 -12.58
C ARG A 130 -1.00 6.21 -11.49
N GLN A 131 -1.12 4.90 -11.29
CA GLN A 131 -0.27 4.19 -10.35
C GLN A 131 1.21 4.21 -10.77
N ILE A 132 1.51 3.96 -12.05
CA ILE A 132 2.89 4.00 -12.57
C ILE A 132 3.47 5.42 -12.49
N LYS A 133 2.66 6.45 -12.77
CA LYS A 133 3.06 7.85 -12.61
C LYS A 133 3.45 8.17 -11.16
N ARG A 134 2.67 7.70 -10.19
CA ARG A 134 3.00 7.85 -8.77
C ARG A 134 4.35 7.22 -8.42
N ALA A 135 4.64 6.03 -8.95
CA ALA A 135 5.94 5.39 -8.74
C ALA A 135 7.10 6.22 -9.31
N VAL A 136 6.95 6.75 -10.53
CA VAL A 136 7.95 7.60 -11.17
C VAL A 136 8.24 8.86 -10.35
N GLU A 137 7.20 9.54 -9.87
CA GLU A 137 7.33 10.74 -9.02
C GLU A 137 8.05 10.43 -7.70
N LEU A 138 7.66 9.33 -7.05
CA LEU A 138 8.29 8.90 -5.79
C LEU A 138 9.76 8.53 -5.97
N ILE A 139 10.11 7.79 -7.03
CA ILE A 139 11.51 7.43 -7.30
C ILE A 139 12.33 8.69 -7.57
N GLN A 140 11.79 9.65 -8.33
CA GLN A 140 12.45 10.92 -8.58
C GLN A 140 12.67 11.70 -7.27
N GLU A 141 11.69 11.70 -6.36
CA GLU A 141 11.82 12.30 -5.04
C GLU A 141 12.95 11.65 -4.23
N ILE A 142 12.98 10.30 -4.14
CA ILE A 142 13.99 9.55 -3.41
C ILE A 142 15.40 9.86 -3.95
N LEU A 143 15.57 9.81 -5.26
CA LEU A 143 16.87 10.08 -5.90
C LEU A 143 17.33 11.53 -5.68
N ARG A 144 16.42 12.50 -5.78
CA ARG A 144 16.70 13.91 -5.48
C ARG A 144 17.14 14.10 -4.03
N GLN A 145 16.40 13.56 -3.07
CA GLN A 145 16.75 13.65 -1.64
C GLN A 145 18.13 13.03 -1.35
N ARG A 146 18.45 11.90 -1.98
CA ARG A 146 19.77 11.26 -1.85
C ARG A 146 20.88 12.13 -2.44
N TRP A 147 20.64 12.79 -3.56
CA TRP A 147 21.60 13.71 -4.19
C TRP A 147 21.85 14.93 -3.30
N GLU A 148 20.80 15.57 -2.81
CA GLU A 148 20.89 16.74 -1.92
C GLU A 148 21.64 16.41 -0.63
N LYS A 149 21.39 15.25 -0.02
CA LYS A 149 22.14 14.77 1.15
C LYS A 149 23.64 14.59 0.87
N LYS A 150 24.01 14.17 -0.35
CA LYS A 150 25.42 14.03 -0.75
C LYS A 150 26.08 15.38 -1.09
N ALA A 151 25.32 16.34 -1.60
CA ALA A 151 25.84 17.66 -2.00
C ALA A 151 25.92 18.67 -0.83
N GLY A 152 25.20 18.42 0.27
CA GLY A 152 25.26 19.20 1.51
C GLY A 152 26.32 18.71 2.53
N HIS A 153 27.24 17.85 2.10
CA HIS A 153 28.46 17.44 2.80
C HIS A 153 29.67 17.77 1.93
#